data_AF-A0A5P9PYM2-F1
#
_entry.id   AF-A0A5P9PYM2-F1
#
_cell.length_a   1.000
_cell.length_b   1.000
_cell.length_c   1.000
_cell.angle_alpha   90.00
_cell.angle_beta   90.00
_cell.angle_gamma   90.00
#
_symmetry.space_group_name_H-M   'P 1'
#
loop_
_entity.id
_entity.type
_entity.pdbx_description
1 polymer ?
#
loop_
_entity_poly.entity_id
_entity_poly.type
_entity_poly.pdbx_seq_one_letter_code
_entity_poly.pdbx_strand_id
1 'polypeptide(L)'
;MTNPTRRLVKALAWCLALVLGLLAWSTVSRVTYGGDPEADRLGVATVTGCAEHGPIGLHGFGTSYTCQADVRWSDGETEHAEFPAGQLEPGERDVPIYLDTSESGRADTTLGRNDTAKYSAVRLPAVIGLGFLVVALALGAGVALYRVFRPETRTETKEWPVTRAELKAVRVPRLQLLVAWLVFAVVYTVLATIPRYDAPRGEGAFTSPWPQIERALLADPPATGVVIIGLILAALVWAISSSVRTDAARVRKYGPEFLARDQRKKPVAAERPKRDTAGLVFGLLLLAAAVWGTIRVISTGTAGSADAPLTVWLASARDAVLLACLGALWLATAETSHQRIARLLAEHAGQRSESGGTGGGTATS
;
A
#
# COMPACT_ATOMS: atom_id res chain seq x y z
N MET A 1 -15.39 -16.70 -23.81
CA MET A 1 -15.48 -16.46 -22.35
C MET A 1 -14.11 -16.11 -21.82
N THR A 2 -13.87 -14.87 -21.40
CA THR A 2 -12.59 -14.48 -20.77
C THR A 2 -12.58 -14.93 -19.32
N ASN A 3 -11.68 -15.85 -18.99
CA ASN A 3 -11.47 -16.40 -17.65
C ASN A 3 -11.37 -15.27 -16.60
N PRO A 4 -12.14 -15.28 -15.49
CA PRO A 4 -12.08 -14.24 -14.45
C PRO A 4 -10.66 -14.00 -13.93
N THR A 5 -9.85 -15.06 -13.85
CA THR A 5 -8.42 -14.97 -13.53
C THR A 5 -7.66 -14.07 -14.50
N ARG A 6 -7.95 -14.15 -15.81
CA ARG A 6 -7.32 -13.28 -16.82
C ARG A 6 -7.67 -11.80 -16.62
N ARG A 7 -8.88 -11.49 -16.14
CA ARG A 7 -9.27 -10.10 -15.84
C ARG A 7 -8.57 -9.57 -14.61
N LEU A 8 -8.48 -10.41 -13.58
CA LEU A 8 -7.78 -10.07 -12.35
C LEU A 8 -6.29 -9.86 -12.61
N VAL A 9 -5.65 -10.75 -13.37
CA VAL A 9 -4.25 -10.59 -13.81
C VAL A 9 -4.06 -9.30 -14.62
N LYS A 10 -4.99 -8.98 -15.53
CA LYS A 10 -4.94 -7.70 -16.26
C LYS A 10 -5.09 -6.49 -15.34
N ALA A 11 -6.02 -6.51 -14.39
CA ALA A 11 -6.20 -5.43 -13.43
C ALA A 11 -4.96 -5.25 -12.56
N LEU A 12 -4.38 -6.35 -12.07
CA LEU A 12 -3.12 -6.35 -11.32
C LEU A 12 -1.99 -5.75 -12.15
N ALA A 13 -1.85 -6.15 -13.42
CA ALA A 13 -0.82 -5.61 -14.33
C ALA A 13 -0.98 -4.10 -14.55
N TRP A 14 -2.20 -3.60 -14.75
CA TRP A 14 -2.45 -2.17 -14.88
C TRP A 14 -2.17 -1.40 -13.59
N CYS A 15 -2.52 -1.96 -12.44
CA CYS A 15 -2.23 -1.34 -11.14
C CYS A 15 -0.73 -1.30 -10.87
N LEU A 16 -0.01 -2.38 -11.19
CA LEU A 16 1.45 -2.43 -11.08
C LEU A 16 2.10 -1.41 -12.02
N ALA A 17 1.63 -1.32 -13.26
CA ALA A 17 2.10 -0.32 -14.22
C ALA A 17 1.87 1.11 -13.70
N LEU A 18 0.71 1.39 -13.10
CA LEU A 18 0.44 2.70 -12.47
C LEU A 18 1.43 3.01 -11.35
N VAL A 19 1.71 2.05 -10.46
CA VAL A 19 2.69 2.23 -9.36
C VAL A 19 4.08 2.52 -9.92
N LEU A 20 4.53 1.76 -10.92
CA LEU A 20 5.82 1.99 -11.58
C LEU A 20 5.86 3.35 -12.28
N GLY A 21 4.75 3.76 -12.91
CA GLY A 21 4.62 5.08 -13.53
C GLY A 21 4.73 6.22 -12.51
N LEU A 22 4.08 6.08 -11.34
CA LEU A 22 4.18 7.07 -10.25
C LEU A 22 5.59 7.16 -9.67
N LEU A 23 6.27 6.02 -9.50
CA LEU A 23 7.67 5.99 -9.04
C LEU A 23 8.62 6.62 -10.06
N ALA A 24 8.42 6.33 -11.35
CA ALA A 24 9.16 6.97 -12.43
C ALA A 24 8.92 8.48 -12.43
N TRP A 25 7.67 8.93 -12.26
CA TRP A 25 7.32 10.34 -12.16
C TRP A 25 8.04 11.02 -11.00
N SER A 26 7.91 10.50 -9.78
CA SER A 26 8.63 11.01 -8.60
C SER A 26 10.14 11.10 -8.84
N THR A 27 10.74 10.06 -9.42
CA THR A 27 12.19 10.02 -9.71
C THR A 27 12.60 11.09 -10.73
N VAL A 28 11.84 11.24 -11.83
CA VAL A 28 12.10 12.27 -12.83
C VAL A 28 11.91 13.65 -12.23
N SER A 29 10.84 13.87 -11.45
CA SER A 29 10.60 15.14 -10.77
C SER A 29 11.73 15.51 -9.80
N ARG A 30 12.35 14.52 -9.12
CA ARG A 30 13.54 14.73 -8.28
C ARG A 30 14.77 15.09 -9.12
N VAL A 31 15.10 14.29 -10.14
CA VAL A 31 16.33 14.46 -10.93
C VAL A 31 16.29 15.74 -11.76
N THR A 32 15.10 16.14 -12.19
CA THR A 32 14.88 17.39 -12.92
C THR A 32 14.58 18.57 -12.00
N TYR A 33 14.64 18.36 -10.68
CA TYR A 33 14.54 19.45 -9.71
C TYR A 33 15.85 20.25 -9.76
N GLY A 34 15.79 21.40 -10.42
CA GLY A 34 16.85 22.37 -10.59
C GLY A 34 16.21 23.72 -10.93
N GLY A 35 16.96 24.79 -10.66
CA GLY A 35 16.51 26.17 -10.72
C GLY A 35 16.44 26.69 -12.14
N ASP A 36 15.83 27.86 -12.28
CA ASP A 36 15.86 28.60 -13.53
C ASP A 36 17.33 28.93 -13.90
N PRO A 37 17.73 28.94 -15.19
CA PRO A 37 19.00 29.52 -15.62
C PRO A 37 19.28 30.94 -15.09
N GLU A 38 18.25 31.67 -14.67
CA GLU A 38 18.36 32.98 -14.02
C GLU A 38 18.41 32.80 -12.50
N ALA A 39 19.62 32.63 -11.95
CA ALA A 39 19.83 32.57 -10.50
C ALA A 39 20.05 33.98 -9.92
N ASP A 40 19.29 34.34 -8.88
CA ASP A 40 19.41 35.64 -8.21
C ASP A 40 20.69 35.75 -7.37
N ARG A 41 21.09 34.65 -6.72
CA ARG A 41 22.29 34.58 -5.90
C ARG A 41 23.08 33.31 -6.18
N LEU A 42 24.40 33.44 -6.24
CA LEU A 42 25.34 32.33 -6.43
C LEU A 42 26.23 32.18 -5.20
N GLY A 43 26.57 30.94 -4.86
CA GLY A 43 27.41 30.65 -3.70
C GLY A 43 28.09 29.30 -3.79
N VAL A 44 28.78 28.95 -2.72
CA VAL A 44 29.34 27.61 -2.51
C VAL A 44 28.83 27.01 -1.21
N ALA A 45 28.46 25.73 -1.24
CA ALA A 45 27.97 24.99 -0.08
C ALA A 45 29.02 24.00 0.42
N THR A 46 29.15 23.90 1.74
CA THR A 46 29.94 22.87 2.42
C THR A 46 29.03 22.04 3.31
N VAL A 47 28.91 20.75 3.01
CA VAL A 47 27.99 19.85 3.72
C VAL A 47 28.48 19.63 5.15
N THR A 48 27.59 19.88 6.11
CA THR A 48 27.85 19.70 7.54
C THR A 48 27.17 18.44 8.09
N GLY A 49 26.04 18.03 7.51
CA GLY A 49 25.35 16.80 7.89
C GLY A 49 24.31 16.38 6.86
N CYS A 50 23.97 15.09 6.81
CA CYS A 50 22.94 14.57 5.91
C CYS A 50 22.05 13.55 6.62
N ALA A 51 20.78 13.56 6.26
CA ALA A 51 19.83 12.48 6.51
C ALA A 51 19.72 11.61 5.25
N GLU A 52 19.99 10.32 5.38
CA GLU A 52 19.84 9.33 4.30
C GLU A 52 18.37 8.95 4.12
N HIS A 53 17.95 8.73 2.87
CA HIS A 53 16.63 8.25 2.47
C HIS A 53 16.78 7.19 1.38
N GLY A 54 16.21 5.99 1.54
CA GLY A 54 16.24 4.97 0.50
C GLY A 54 16.04 3.54 1.01
N PRO A 55 16.17 2.52 0.14
CA PRO A 55 16.35 2.62 -1.33
C PRO A 55 15.04 2.87 -2.11
N ILE A 56 13.88 2.89 -1.43
CA ILE A 56 12.56 3.16 -2.01
C ILE A 56 11.81 4.10 -1.08
N GLY A 57 11.50 5.32 -1.52
CA GLY A 57 10.87 6.34 -0.67
C GLY A 57 10.07 7.39 -1.46
N LEU A 58 9.66 8.46 -0.77
CA LEU A 58 8.95 9.59 -1.40
C LEU A 58 9.80 10.31 -2.46
N HIS A 59 11.12 10.15 -2.37
CA HIS A 59 12.11 10.72 -3.27
C HIS A 59 12.42 9.80 -4.48
N GLY A 60 11.71 8.69 -4.64
CA GLY A 60 11.89 7.78 -5.78
C GLY A 60 12.74 6.56 -5.46
N PHE A 61 13.43 6.02 -6.47
CA PHE A 61 14.32 4.85 -6.34
C PHE A 61 15.78 5.29 -6.12
N GLY A 62 16.50 4.51 -5.31
CA GLY A 62 17.89 4.74 -4.93
C GLY A 62 18.04 5.41 -3.56
N THR A 63 19.27 5.48 -3.07
CA THR A 63 19.63 6.30 -1.91
C THR A 63 19.67 7.77 -2.31
N SER A 64 19.15 8.63 -1.45
CA SER A 64 19.16 10.08 -1.59
C SER A 64 19.40 10.72 -0.24
N TYR A 65 20.00 11.90 -0.24
CA TYR A 65 20.37 12.58 1.00
C TYR A 65 19.74 13.96 1.04
N THR A 66 19.09 14.27 2.15
CA THR A 66 18.73 15.65 2.51
C THR A 66 19.86 16.17 3.38
N CYS A 67 20.56 17.22 2.93
CA CYS A 67 21.79 17.67 3.58
C CYS A 67 21.66 19.10 4.10
N GLN A 68 22.21 19.33 5.27
CA GLN A 68 22.49 20.65 5.82
C GLN A 68 23.88 21.07 5.38
N ALA A 69 24.03 22.32 4.96
CA ALA A 69 25.30 22.86 4.51
C ALA A 69 25.46 24.32 4.92
N ASP A 70 26.72 24.68 5.18
CA ASP A 70 27.11 26.08 5.33
C ASP A 70 27.32 26.65 3.93
N VAL A 71 26.57 27.68 3.61
CA VAL A 71 26.57 28.35 2.33
C VAL A 71 27.35 29.64 2.46
N ARG A 72 28.32 29.84 1.57
CA ARG A 72 29.04 31.10 1.40
C ARG A 72 28.63 31.73 0.07
N TRP A 73 27.90 32.83 0.16
CA TRP A 73 27.42 33.59 -0.99
C TRP A 73 28.54 34.41 -1.63
N SER A 74 28.34 34.81 -2.88
CA SER A 74 29.29 35.63 -3.64
C SER A 74 29.46 37.05 -3.10
N ASP A 75 28.47 37.58 -2.39
CA ASP A 75 28.54 38.86 -1.67
C ASP A 75 29.24 38.77 -0.30
N GLY A 76 29.70 37.58 0.08
CA GLY A 76 30.44 37.34 1.31
C GLY A 76 29.57 36.99 2.51
N GLU A 77 28.24 36.99 2.37
CA GLU A 77 27.36 36.48 3.43
C GLU A 77 27.51 34.96 3.57
N THR A 78 27.33 34.48 4.81
CA THR A 78 27.30 33.07 5.12
C THR A 78 26.00 32.72 5.84
N GLU A 79 25.34 31.67 5.39
CA GLU A 79 24.14 31.16 6.04
C GLU A 79 24.14 29.64 6.12
N HIS A 80 23.32 29.10 7.01
CA HIS A 80 23.12 27.68 7.13
C HIS A 80 21.79 27.31 6.47
N ALA A 81 21.83 26.41 5.49
CA ALA A 81 20.65 26.06 4.70
C ALA A 81 20.48 24.55 4.53
N GLU A 82 19.23 24.11 4.39
CA GLU A 82 18.86 22.73 4.12
C GLU A 82 18.59 22.53 2.63
N PHE A 83 19.27 21.54 2.04
CA PHE A 83 19.16 21.21 0.64
C PHE A 83 18.20 20.05 0.40
N PRO A 84 17.29 20.15 -0.59
CA PRO A 84 16.38 19.08 -0.96
C PRO A 84 17.09 17.76 -1.29
N ALA A 85 16.37 16.65 -1.09
CA ALA A 85 16.91 15.31 -1.29
C ALA A 85 17.54 15.10 -2.69
N GLY A 86 18.82 14.74 -2.72
CA GLY A 86 19.57 14.44 -3.95
C GLY A 86 20.27 15.64 -4.60
N GLN A 87 20.29 16.81 -3.94
CA GLN A 87 21.05 17.97 -4.40
C GLN A 87 22.52 17.94 -3.97
N LEU A 88 22.79 17.45 -2.75
CA LEU A 88 24.13 17.32 -2.17
C LEU A 88 24.36 15.89 -1.67
N GLU A 89 25.63 15.50 -1.58
CA GLU A 89 26.07 14.20 -1.07
C GLU A 89 26.90 14.33 0.22
N PRO A 90 26.94 13.29 1.08
CA PRO A 90 27.74 13.31 2.30
C PRO A 90 29.22 13.60 2.04
N GLY A 91 29.76 14.62 2.71
CA GLY A 91 31.18 14.97 2.63
C GLY A 91 31.56 15.89 1.47
N GLU A 92 30.59 16.35 0.66
CA GLU A 92 30.85 17.35 -0.37
C GLU A 92 31.25 18.71 0.24
N ARG A 93 32.20 19.39 -0.42
CA ARG A 93 32.73 20.69 -0.01
C ARG A 93 32.85 21.61 -1.23
N ASP A 94 32.68 22.90 -1.00
CA ASP A 94 32.78 23.95 -2.02
C ASP A 94 31.92 23.66 -3.28
N VAL A 95 30.73 23.08 -3.09
CA VAL A 95 29.82 22.76 -4.20
C VAL A 95 29.16 24.05 -4.70
N PRO A 96 29.21 24.36 -6.00
CA PRO A 96 28.55 25.54 -6.53
C PRO A 96 27.03 25.38 -6.44
N ILE A 97 26.38 26.37 -5.85
CA ILE A 97 24.94 26.40 -5.61
C ILE A 97 24.34 27.73 -6.07
N TYR A 98 23.02 27.75 -6.17
CA TYR A 98 22.24 28.95 -6.46
C TYR A 98 21.06 29.08 -5.49
N LEU A 99 20.61 30.32 -5.32
CA LEU A 99 19.34 30.70 -4.72
C LEU A 99 18.52 31.43 -5.79
N ASP A 100 17.32 30.94 -6.04
CA ASP A 100 16.32 31.57 -6.91
C ASP A 100 15.16 32.03 -6.01
N THR A 101 15.04 33.35 -5.89
CA THR A 101 13.99 34.08 -5.17
C THR A 101 12.93 34.47 -6.19
N SER A 102 11.98 33.57 -6.45
CA SER A 102 10.99 33.78 -7.53
C SER A 102 10.40 35.20 -7.49
N GLU A 103 10.49 35.94 -8.60
CA GLU A 103 9.96 37.32 -8.75
C GLU A 103 8.43 37.40 -8.48
N SER A 104 7.74 36.26 -8.44
CA SER A 104 6.28 36.15 -8.35
C SER A 104 5.66 36.53 -7.00
N GLY A 105 6.43 37.04 -6.03
CA GLY A 105 5.93 37.43 -4.71
C GLY A 105 5.42 36.27 -3.85
N ARG A 106 5.60 35.02 -4.32
CA ARG A 106 5.51 33.82 -3.49
C ARG A 106 6.85 33.59 -2.82
N ALA A 107 6.84 33.45 -1.50
CA ALA A 107 8.00 33.17 -0.66
C ALA A 107 8.56 31.74 -0.84
N ASP A 108 8.56 31.20 -2.07
CA ASP A 108 9.25 29.95 -2.38
C ASP A 108 10.67 30.31 -2.87
N THR A 109 11.61 30.39 -1.93
CA THR A 109 13.04 30.38 -2.22
C THR A 109 13.45 28.98 -2.63
N THR A 110 13.94 28.79 -3.85
CA THR A 110 14.45 27.49 -4.28
C THR A 110 15.97 27.47 -4.23
N LEU A 111 16.51 26.59 -3.38
CA LEU A 111 17.95 26.36 -3.21
C LEU A 111 18.33 25.08 -3.96
N GLY A 112 19.43 25.11 -4.73
CA GLY A 112 19.88 23.91 -5.43
C GLY A 112 21.31 23.97 -5.96
N ARG A 113 21.76 22.83 -6.50
CA ARG A 113 23.11 22.68 -7.06
C ARG A 113 23.17 23.24 -8.48
N ASN A 114 24.17 24.08 -8.76
CA ASN A 114 24.30 24.80 -10.04
C ASN A 114 24.37 23.85 -11.25
N ASP A 115 25.02 22.69 -11.10
CA ASP A 115 25.16 21.68 -12.17
C ASP A 115 23.84 21.03 -12.61
N THR A 116 22.75 21.22 -11.85
CA THR A 116 21.42 20.66 -12.15
C THR A 116 20.61 21.53 -13.11
N ALA A 117 21.00 22.79 -13.33
CA ALA A 117 20.34 23.72 -14.26
C ALA A 117 20.27 23.17 -15.69
N LYS A 118 21.23 22.32 -16.09
CA LYS A 118 21.21 21.65 -17.42
C LYS A 118 19.97 20.78 -17.66
N TYR A 119 19.29 20.35 -16.60
CA TYR A 119 18.07 19.54 -16.70
C TYR A 119 16.78 20.37 -16.50
N SER A 120 16.86 21.65 -16.14
CA SER A 120 15.69 22.49 -15.89
C SER A 120 14.85 22.69 -17.15
N ALA A 121 15.50 22.87 -18.32
CA ALA A 121 14.82 22.98 -19.61
C ALA A 121 14.01 21.72 -19.99
N VAL A 122 14.42 20.55 -19.51
CA VAL A 122 13.75 19.26 -19.77
C VAL A 122 12.72 18.93 -18.67
N ARG A 123 12.79 19.60 -17.51
CA ARG A 123 11.89 19.39 -16.37
C ARG A 123 10.43 19.50 -16.78
N LEU A 124 10.01 20.66 -17.29
CA LEU A 124 8.61 20.91 -17.63
C LEU A 124 8.06 19.89 -18.64
N PRO A 125 8.69 19.65 -19.81
CA PRO A 125 8.18 18.67 -20.76
C PRO A 125 8.23 17.23 -20.23
N ALA A 126 9.27 16.84 -19.47
CA ALA A 126 9.38 15.49 -18.91
C ALA A 126 8.33 15.24 -17.82
N VAL A 127 8.13 16.19 -16.90
CA VAL A 127 7.14 16.12 -15.82
C VAL A 127 5.72 16.10 -16.39
N ILE A 128 5.43 16.95 -17.38
CA ILE A 128 4.12 16.97 -18.03
C ILE A 128 3.88 15.66 -18.80
N GLY A 129 4.84 15.22 -19.62
CA GLY A 129 4.71 14.00 -20.43
C GLY A 129 4.52 12.75 -19.56
N LEU A 130 5.31 12.63 -18.51
CA LEU A 130 5.21 11.52 -17.56
C LEU A 130 3.94 11.61 -16.71
N GLY A 131 3.49 12.83 -16.39
CA GLY A 131 2.20 13.07 -15.75
C GLY A 131 1.02 12.58 -16.58
N PHE A 132 0.99 12.88 -17.88
CA PHE A 132 -0.02 12.33 -18.79
C PHE A 132 0.01 10.80 -18.86
N LEU A 133 1.20 10.20 -18.89
CA LEU A 133 1.34 8.74 -18.85
C LEU A 133 0.73 8.16 -17.56
N VAL A 134 1.00 8.77 -16.40
CA VAL A 134 0.42 8.33 -15.12
C VAL A 134 -1.10 8.47 -15.11
N VAL A 135 -1.65 9.55 -15.67
CA VAL A 135 -3.11 9.69 -15.81
C VAL A 135 -3.69 8.58 -16.70
N ALA A 136 -3.06 8.28 -17.83
CA ALA A 136 -3.49 7.20 -18.72
C ALA A 136 -3.43 5.82 -18.03
N LEU A 137 -2.37 5.55 -17.26
CA LEU A 137 -2.23 4.34 -16.44
C LEU A 137 -3.32 4.28 -15.36
N ALA A 138 -3.64 5.41 -14.73
CA ALA A 138 -4.68 5.48 -13.70
C ALA A 138 -6.08 5.19 -14.30
N LEU A 139 -6.37 5.74 -15.48
CA LEU A 139 -7.60 5.44 -16.22
C LEU A 139 -7.64 3.96 -16.63
N GLY A 140 -6.54 3.40 -17.15
CA GLY A 140 -6.43 1.99 -17.52
C GLY A 140 -6.66 1.06 -16.32
N ALA A 141 -6.03 1.37 -15.17
CA ALA A 141 -6.24 0.66 -13.91
C ALA A 141 -7.69 0.77 -13.44
N GLY A 142 -8.29 1.97 -13.45
CA GLY A 142 -9.68 2.19 -13.08
C GLY A 142 -10.67 1.41 -13.95
N VAL A 143 -10.49 1.43 -15.28
CA VAL A 143 -11.31 0.64 -16.22
C VAL A 143 -11.12 -0.86 -15.99
N ALA A 144 -9.88 -1.31 -15.76
CA ALA A 144 -9.60 -2.73 -15.49
C ALA A 144 -10.26 -3.18 -14.18
N LEU A 145 -10.17 -2.39 -13.12
CA LEU A 145 -10.83 -2.62 -11.84
C LEU A 145 -12.36 -2.65 -12.01
N TYR A 146 -12.91 -1.65 -12.69
CA TYR A 146 -14.34 -1.58 -13.00
C TYR A 146 -14.84 -2.83 -13.73
N ARG A 147 -14.06 -3.35 -14.69
CA ARG A 147 -14.39 -4.60 -15.40
C ARG A 147 -14.26 -5.87 -14.56
N VAL A 148 -13.48 -5.85 -13.48
CA VAL A 148 -13.45 -6.94 -12.50
C VAL A 148 -14.77 -6.93 -11.70
N PHE A 149 -15.27 -5.75 -11.34
CA PHE A 149 -16.54 -5.61 -10.61
C PHE A 149 -17.78 -5.77 -11.49
N ARG A 150 -17.70 -5.46 -12.79
CA ARG A 150 -18.84 -5.55 -13.69
C ARG A 150 -19.16 -7.03 -13.95
N PRO A 151 -20.32 -7.55 -13.53
CA PRO A 151 -20.69 -8.93 -13.78
C PRO A 151 -20.96 -9.10 -15.28
N GLU A 152 -20.06 -9.78 -15.99
CA GLU A 152 -20.22 -10.00 -17.44
C GLU A 152 -20.98 -11.29 -17.77
N THR A 153 -21.64 -11.91 -16.79
CA THR A 153 -22.37 -13.16 -17.01
C THR A 153 -23.87 -13.00 -16.79
N ARG A 154 -24.51 -12.17 -17.63
CA ARG A 154 -25.99 -12.13 -17.77
C ARG A 154 -26.58 -13.53 -17.98
N THR A 155 -25.81 -14.48 -18.51
CA THR A 155 -26.17 -15.88 -18.70
C THR A 155 -25.97 -16.76 -17.45
N GLU A 156 -24.95 -16.56 -16.65
CA GLU A 156 -24.66 -17.42 -15.47
C GLU A 156 -25.56 -17.06 -14.28
N THR A 157 -25.83 -15.77 -14.08
CA THR A 157 -26.83 -15.31 -13.09
C THR A 157 -28.24 -15.80 -13.44
N LYS A 158 -28.50 -16.10 -14.72
CA LYS A 158 -29.78 -16.65 -15.18
C LYS A 158 -29.91 -18.14 -14.87
N GLU A 159 -28.81 -18.88 -14.91
CA GLU A 159 -28.81 -20.33 -14.71
C GLU A 159 -28.79 -20.71 -13.21
N TRP A 160 -28.06 -19.95 -12.39
CA TRP A 160 -27.92 -20.20 -10.94
C TRP A 160 -28.22 -18.93 -10.13
N PRO A 161 -29.49 -18.50 -10.07
CA PRO A 161 -29.88 -17.26 -9.40
C PRO A 161 -29.74 -17.34 -7.87
N VAL A 162 -28.99 -16.40 -7.31
CA VAL A 162 -28.80 -16.25 -5.86
C VAL A 162 -29.48 -14.96 -5.38
N THR A 163 -30.25 -15.04 -4.29
CA THR A 163 -30.92 -13.89 -3.69
C THR A 163 -29.99 -13.13 -2.73
N ARG A 164 -30.30 -11.86 -2.43
CA ARG A 164 -29.54 -11.07 -1.44
C ARG A 164 -29.59 -11.69 -0.04
N ALA A 165 -30.70 -12.35 0.31
CA ALA A 165 -30.85 -13.05 1.59
C ALA A 165 -29.89 -14.25 1.68
N GLU A 166 -29.79 -15.04 0.62
CA GLU A 166 -28.85 -16.17 0.51
C GLU A 166 -27.40 -15.69 0.60
N LEU A 167 -27.04 -14.59 -0.09
CA LEU A 167 -25.71 -13.97 0.05
C LEU A 167 -25.43 -13.55 1.49
N LYS A 168 -26.39 -12.92 2.18
CA LYS A 168 -26.25 -12.52 3.59
C LYS A 168 -26.01 -13.71 4.52
N ALA A 169 -26.65 -14.85 4.22
CA ALA A 169 -26.54 -16.07 5.02
C ALA A 169 -25.16 -16.74 4.91
N VAL A 170 -24.39 -16.46 3.86
CA VAL A 170 -23.01 -16.96 3.70
C VAL A 170 -22.00 -15.96 4.25
N ARG A 171 -21.14 -16.45 5.15
CA ARG A 171 -20.02 -15.69 5.74
C ARG A 171 -18.68 -16.17 5.17
N VAL A 172 -17.87 -15.21 4.72
CA VAL A 172 -16.49 -15.42 4.24
C VAL A 172 -15.54 -14.50 5.02
N PRO A 173 -15.37 -14.75 6.34
CA PRO A 173 -14.80 -13.77 7.26
C PRO A 173 -13.36 -13.39 6.90
N ARG A 174 -12.54 -14.34 6.42
CA ARG A 174 -11.13 -14.10 6.06
C ARG A 174 -10.93 -12.94 5.10
N LEU A 175 -11.60 -12.96 3.95
CA LEU A 175 -11.39 -11.95 2.92
C LEU A 175 -11.97 -10.60 3.34
N GLN A 176 -13.10 -10.60 4.07
CA GLN A 176 -13.68 -9.37 4.61
C GLN A 176 -12.78 -8.72 5.66
N LEU A 177 -12.23 -9.51 6.57
CA LEU A 177 -11.25 -9.04 7.55
C LEU A 177 -9.97 -8.56 6.86
N LEU A 178 -9.51 -9.23 5.80
CA LEU A 178 -8.33 -8.78 5.04
C LEU A 178 -8.57 -7.42 4.37
N VAL A 179 -9.78 -7.18 3.82
CA VAL A 179 -10.16 -5.85 3.31
C VAL A 179 -10.14 -4.81 4.43
N ALA A 180 -10.76 -5.12 5.58
CA ALA A 180 -10.75 -4.22 6.74
C ALA A 180 -9.33 -3.93 7.23
N TRP A 181 -8.45 -4.93 7.25
CA TRP A 181 -7.05 -4.78 7.60
C TRP A 181 -6.29 -3.91 6.60
N LEU A 182 -6.54 -4.06 5.28
CA LEU A 182 -5.93 -3.19 4.26
C LEU A 182 -6.36 -1.73 4.43
N VAL A 183 -7.64 -1.47 4.70
CA VAL A 183 -8.14 -0.12 4.98
C VAL A 183 -7.52 0.42 6.27
N PHE A 184 -7.46 -0.39 7.33
CA PHE A 184 -6.79 -0.03 8.57
C PHE A 184 -5.32 0.31 8.34
N ALA A 185 -4.59 -0.48 7.54
CA ALA A 185 -3.20 -0.23 7.21
C ALA A 185 -2.99 1.11 6.49
N VAL A 186 -3.87 1.45 5.56
CA VAL A 186 -3.87 2.75 4.87
C VAL A 186 -4.08 3.89 5.87
N VAL A 187 -5.14 3.83 6.68
CA VAL A 187 -5.47 4.89 7.65
C VAL A 187 -4.36 5.04 8.69
N TYR A 188 -3.89 3.93 9.24
CA TYR A 188 -2.84 3.93 10.25
C TYR A 188 -1.51 4.47 9.72
N THR A 189 -1.16 4.17 8.45
CA THR A 189 0.04 4.74 7.82
C THR A 189 -0.08 6.25 7.65
N VAL A 190 -1.25 6.78 7.25
CA VAL A 190 -1.48 8.22 7.16
C VAL A 190 -1.35 8.87 8.53
N LEU A 191 -1.97 8.29 9.57
CA LEU A 191 -1.85 8.80 10.94
C LEU A 191 -0.41 8.76 11.47
N ALA A 192 0.34 7.69 11.15
CA ALA A 192 1.74 7.54 11.52
C ALA A 192 2.66 8.57 10.84
N THR A 193 2.19 9.28 9.80
CA THR A 193 2.93 10.38 9.17
C THR A 193 2.69 11.72 9.84
N ILE A 194 1.70 11.87 10.72
CA ILE A 194 1.41 13.15 11.40
C ILE A 194 2.63 13.69 12.18
N PRO A 195 3.38 12.88 12.96
CA PRO A 195 4.61 13.37 13.62
C PRO A 195 5.64 13.97 12.68
N ARG A 196 5.61 13.61 11.38
CA ARG A 196 6.50 14.18 10.36
C ARG A 196 6.16 15.64 10.05
N TYR A 197 4.89 16.01 10.16
CA TYR A 197 4.38 17.32 9.77
C TYR A 197 4.06 18.22 10.97
N ASP A 198 3.82 17.63 12.15
CA ASP A 198 3.25 18.32 13.32
C ASP A 198 4.12 18.22 14.59
N ALA A 199 5.41 17.87 14.44
CA ALA A 199 6.32 17.85 15.59
C ALA A 199 6.42 19.27 16.20
N PRO A 200 6.13 19.44 17.52
CA PRO A 200 6.12 20.74 18.15
C PRO A 200 7.49 21.40 18.03
N ARG A 201 7.52 22.55 17.35
CA ARG A 201 8.67 23.46 17.29
C ARG A 201 8.74 24.22 18.62
N GLY A 202 9.12 23.53 19.70
CA GLY A 202 9.29 24.16 21.01
C GLY A 202 10.47 25.13 21.01
N GLU A 203 10.49 26.03 22.00
CA GLU A 203 11.61 26.95 22.27
C GLU A 203 12.86 26.13 22.66
N GLY A 204 13.70 25.82 21.67
CA GLY A 204 14.89 24.97 21.79
C GLY A 204 15.37 24.51 20.41
N ALA A 205 16.52 23.82 20.33
CA ALA A 205 16.97 23.21 19.08
C ALA A 205 15.98 22.12 18.65
N PHE A 206 15.26 22.35 17.56
CA PHE A 206 14.35 21.37 16.97
C PHE A 206 15.11 20.07 16.71
N THR A 207 14.83 19.05 17.52
CA THR A 207 15.38 17.72 17.32
C THR A 207 14.26 16.88 16.70
N SER A 208 14.28 16.76 15.38
CA SER A 208 13.31 15.93 14.66
C SER A 208 13.29 14.52 15.27
N PRO A 209 12.12 13.95 15.62
CA PRO A 209 12.00 12.58 16.08
C PRO A 209 12.19 11.56 14.92
N TRP A 210 12.36 12.05 13.70
CA TRP A 210 12.38 11.24 12.50
C TRP A 210 13.55 10.24 12.43
N PRO A 211 14.82 10.60 12.74
CA PRO A 211 15.92 9.64 12.68
C PRO A 211 15.70 8.44 13.61
N GLN A 212 14.99 8.62 14.73
CA GLN A 212 14.69 7.54 15.66
C GLN A 212 13.48 6.70 15.18
N ILE A 213 12.45 7.34 14.59
CA ILE A 213 11.31 6.64 13.95
C ILE A 213 11.81 5.77 12.79
N GLU A 214 12.62 6.33 11.89
CA GLU A 214 13.16 5.64 10.72
C GLU A 214 13.99 4.41 11.10
N ARG A 215 14.83 4.54 12.15
CA ARG A 215 15.57 3.40 12.71
C ARG A 215 14.68 2.31 13.29
N ALA A 216 13.50 2.66 13.79
CA ALA A 216 12.54 1.72 14.38
C ALA A 216 11.72 0.96 13.34
N LEU A 217 11.47 1.56 12.16
CA LEU A 217 10.69 0.96 11.10
C LEU A 217 11.41 -0.25 10.45
N LEU A 218 10.62 -1.22 10.00
CA LEU A 218 11.10 -2.37 9.21
C LEU A 218 11.09 -2.07 7.72
N ALA A 219 10.13 -1.26 7.27
CA ALA A 219 10.06 -0.70 5.94
C ALA A 219 9.60 0.75 6.04
N ASP A 220 10.14 1.65 5.22
CA ASP A 220 9.61 3.02 5.11
C ASP A 220 9.03 3.30 3.72
N PRO A 221 7.93 2.64 3.35
CA PRO A 221 7.31 2.91 2.07
C PRO A 221 6.75 4.35 2.06
N PRO A 222 6.81 5.05 0.92
CA PRO A 222 6.18 6.36 0.79
C PRO A 222 4.70 6.27 1.15
N ALA A 223 4.22 7.15 2.04
CA ALA A 223 2.84 7.14 2.53
C ALA A 223 1.82 7.15 1.38
N THR A 224 2.05 7.96 0.35
CA THR A 224 1.25 8.01 -0.88
C THR A 224 1.21 6.65 -1.58
N GLY A 225 2.34 5.93 -1.65
CA GLY A 225 2.43 4.59 -2.20
C GLY A 225 1.60 3.58 -1.41
N VAL A 226 1.67 3.63 -0.08
CA VAL A 226 0.86 2.76 0.80
C VAL A 226 -0.63 3.04 0.63
N VAL A 227 -1.04 4.31 0.54
CA VAL A 227 -2.44 4.68 0.30
C VAL A 227 -2.92 4.12 -1.03
N ILE A 228 -2.21 4.38 -2.12
CA ILE A 228 -2.63 3.97 -3.47
C ILE A 228 -2.66 2.44 -3.58
N ILE A 229 -1.56 1.76 -3.22
CA ILE A 229 -1.45 0.31 -3.32
C ILE A 229 -2.42 -0.37 -2.36
N GLY A 230 -2.52 0.11 -1.12
CA GLY A 230 -3.42 -0.44 -0.11
C GLY A 230 -4.89 -0.36 -0.53
N LEU A 231 -5.33 0.77 -1.09
CA LEU A 231 -6.70 0.92 -1.60
C LEU A 231 -6.97 0.04 -2.83
N ILE A 232 -6.01 -0.07 -3.76
CA ILE A 232 -6.12 -0.97 -4.91
C ILE A 232 -6.26 -2.42 -4.44
N LEU A 233 -5.39 -2.86 -3.51
CA LEU A 233 -5.45 -4.21 -2.96
C LEU A 233 -6.76 -4.44 -2.21
N ALA A 234 -7.24 -3.46 -1.42
CA ALA A 234 -8.50 -3.56 -0.71
C ALA A 234 -9.67 -3.77 -1.68
N ALA A 235 -9.70 -3.01 -2.77
CA ALA A 235 -10.71 -3.18 -3.82
C ALA A 235 -10.60 -4.55 -4.51
N LEU A 236 -9.40 -5.00 -4.88
CA LEU A 236 -9.19 -6.31 -5.51
C LEU A 236 -9.61 -7.46 -4.58
N VAL A 237 -9.21 -7.43 -3.31
CA VAL A 237 -9.62 -8.44 -2.31
C VAL A 237 -11.12 -8.39 -2.08
N TRP A 238 -11.73 -7.20 -2.03
CA TRP A 238 -13.19 -7.05 -1.95
C TRP A 238 -13.89 -7.69 -3.16
N ALA A 239 -13.37 -7.49 -4.37
CA ALA A 239 -13.88 -8.10 -5.58
C ALA A 239 -13.84 -9.64 -5.48
N ILE A 240 -12.68 -10.19 -5.10
CA ILE A 240 -12.51 -11.64 -4.87
C ILE A 240 -13.50 -12.11 -3.81
N SER A 241 -13.61 -11.39 -2.68
CA SER A 241 -14.54 -11.72 -1.60
C SER A 241 -15.99 -11.78 -2.08
N SER A 242 -16.40 -10.85 -2.93
CA SER A 242 -17.77 -10.81 -3.47
C SER A 242 -18.06 -11.98 -4.42
N SER A 243 -17.08 -12.35 -5.25
CA SER A 243 -17.17 -13.54 -6.11
C SER A 243 -17.26 -14.81 -5.27
N VAL A 244 -16.33 -15.01 -4.33
CA VAL A 244 -16.28 -16.20 -3.48
C VAL A 244 -17.56 -16.34 -2.65
N ARG A 245 -18.13 -15.23 -2.16
CA ARG A 245 -19.41 -15.24 -1.43
C ARG A 245 -20.56 -15.69 -2.32
N THR A 246 -20.58 -15.24 -3.58
CA THR A 246 -21.59 -15.65 -4.56
C THR A 246 -21.49 -17.14 -4.86
N ASP A 247 -20.28 -17.63 -5.10
CA ASP A 247 -20.06 -19.06 -5.38
C ASP A 247 -20.37 -19.93 -4.16
N ALA A 248 -19.98 -19.50 -2.95
CA ALA A 248 -20.34 -20.20 -1.73
C ALA A 248 -21.86 -20.25 -1.49
N ALA A 249 -22.60 -19.18 -1.84
CA ALA A 249 -24.06 -19.18 -1.80
C ALA A 249 -24.67 -20.13 -2.84
N ARG A 250 -24.09 -20.22 -4.04
CA ARG A 250 -24.50 -21.21 -5.06
C ARG A 250 -24.25 -22.64 -4.58
N VAL A 251 -23.08 -22.93 -4.01
CA VAL A 251 -22.77 -24.25 -3.43
C VAL A 251 -23.75 -24.60 -2.32
N ARG A 252 -24.05 -23.66 -1.42
CA ARG A 252 -25.03 -23.89 -0.35
C ARG A 252 -26.45 -24.16 -0.89
N LYS A 253 -26.86 -23.46 -1.95
CA LYS A 253 -28.21 -23.57 -2.50
C LYS A 253 -28.39 -24.80 -3.41
N TYR A 254 -27.42 -25.07 -4.27
CA TYR A 254 -27.51 -26.06 -5.35
C TYR A 254 -26.66 -27.30 -5.10
N GLY A 255 -25.77 -27.27 -4.11
CA GLY A 255 -25.04 -28.44 -3.65
C GLY A 255 -24.07 -29.01 -4.71
N PRO A 256 -24.00 -30.35 -4.82
CA PRO A 256 -23.08 -31.03 -5.74
C PRO A 256 -23.32 -30.72 -7.22
N GLU A 257 -24.54 -30.38 -7.62
CA GLU A 257 -24.89 -30.10 -9.02
C GLU A 257 -24.10 -28.91 -9.58
N PHE A 258 -23.94 -27.86 -8.76
CA PHE A 258 -23.12 -26.70 -9.11
C PHE A 258 -21.63 -27.07 -9.18
N LEU A 259 -21.13 -27.87 -8.24
CA LEU A 259 -19.72 -28.31 -8.22
C LEU A 259 -19.38 -29.23 -9.39
N ALA A 260 -20.28 -30.14 -9.79
CA ALA A 260 -20.07 -31.09 -10.87
C ALA A 260 -19.85 -30.41 -12.22
N ARG A 261 -20.47 -29.24 -12.44
CA ARG A 261 -20.24 -28.40 -13.63
C ARG A 261 -18.78 -27.94 -13.72
N ASP A 262 -18.22 -27.49 -12.60
CA ASP A 262 -16.86 -26.94 -12.58
C ASP A 262 -15.80 -28.05 -12.53
N GLN A 263 -16.14 -29.20 -11.95
CA GLN A 263 -15.31 -30.41 -12.00
C GLN A 263 -15.06 -30.93 -13.43
N ARG A 264 -15.95 -30.66 -14.39
CA ARG A 264 -15.69 -30.95 -15.82
C ARG A 264 -14.47 -30.18 -16.37
N LYS A 265 -14.02 -29.12 -15.69
CA LYS A 265 -12.83 -28.35 -16.08
C LYS A 265 -11.58 -28.72 -15.29
N LYS A 266 -11.70 -29.18 -14.04
CA LYS A 266 -10.60 -29.75 -13.22
C LYS A 266 -11.16 -30.75 -12.18
N PRO A 267 -10.70 -32.01 -12.14
CA PRO A 267 -11.14 -32.96 -11.13
C PRO A 267 -10.55 -32.59 -9.75
N VAL A 268 -11.37 -31.99 -8.89
CA VAL A 268 -11.02 -31.62 -7.49
C VAL A 268 -10.92 -32.86 -6.58
N ALA A 269 -11.44 -34.02 -7.03
CA ALA A 269 -11.61 -35.21 -6.21
C ALA A 269 -10.30 -35.96 -5.83
N ALA A 270 -9.14 -35.56 -6.35
CA ALA A 270 -7.87 -36.28 -6.10
C ALA A 270 -6.84 -35.50 -5.25
N GLU A 271 -7.10 -34.25 -4.87
CA GLU A 271 -6.19 -33.54 -3.98
C GLU A 271 -6.34 -34.08 -2.56
N ARG A 272 -5.36 -34.88 -2.14
CA ARG A 272 -5.22 -35.31 -0.75
C ARG A 272 -5.32 -34.08 0.17
N PRO A 273 -5.96 -34.19 1.34
CA PRO A 273 -6.01 -33.11 2.32
C PRO A 273 -4.58 -32.81 2.80
N LYS A 274 -3.89 -31.91 2.10
CA LYS A 274 -2.62 -31.38 2.54
C LYS A 274 -2.97 -30.45 3.70
N ARG A 275 -2.66 -30.90 4.92
CA ARG A 275 -2.72 -30.08 6.13
C ARG A 275 -2.03 -28.76 5.79
N ASP A 276 -2.73 -27.63 5.97
CA ASP A 276 -2.27 -26.30 5.57
C ASP A 276 -1.18 -25.78 6.52
N THR A 277 -0.10 -26.55 6.63
CA THR A 277 1.09 -26.21 7.40
C THR A 277 1.73 -24.93 6.86
N ALA A 278 1.65 -24.70 5.54
CA ALA A 278 2.12 -23.48 4.91
C ALA A 278 1.38 -22.25 5.43
N GLY A 279 0.05 -22.29 5.52
CA GLY A 279 -0.75 -21.21 6.09
C GLY A 279 -0.37 -20.89 7.54
N LEU A 280 -0.20 -21.91 8.37
CA LEU A 280 0.20 -21.73 9.77
C LEU A 280 1.61 -21.14 9.90
N VAL A 281 2.58 -21.69 9.15
CA VAL A 281 3.97 -21.20 9.13
C VAL A 281 4.01 -19.73 8.70
N PHE A 282 3.26 -19.36 7.66
CA PHE A 282 3.20 -17.96 7.22
C PHE A 282 2.65 -17.03 8.30
N GLY A 283 1.58 -17.42 9.00
CA GLY A 283 1.03 -16.65 10.12
C GLY A 283 2.02 -16.48 11.27
N LEU A 284 2.75 -17.54 11.63
CA LEU A 284 3.79 -17.47 12.67
C LEU A 284 4.98 -16.59 12.26
N LEU A 285 5.40 -16.63 11.01
CA LEU A 285 6.46 -15.77 10.49
C LEU A 285 6.08 -14.29 10.57
N LEU A 286 4.82 -13.94 10.27
CA LEU A 286 4.32 -12.56 10.42
C LEU A 286 4.36 -12.09 11.88
N LEU A 287 3.97 -12.95 12.83
CA LEU A 287 4.04 -12.63 14.26
C LEU A 287 5.48 -12.51 14.75
N ALA A 288 6.38 -13.36 14.29
CA ALA A 288 7.80 -13.26 14.60
C ALA A 288 8.41 -11.94 14.09
N ALA A 289 8.05 -11.52 12.87
CA ALA A 289 8.46 -10.23 12.32
C ALA A 289 7.87 -9.05 13.12
N ALA A 290 6.63 -9.16 13.63
CA ALA A 290 6.03 -8.16 14.49
C ALA A 290 6.75 -8.03 15.85
N VAL A 291 7.12 -9.16 16.47
CA VAL A 291 7.92 -9.18 17.70
C VAL A 291 9.28 -8.54 17.46
N TRP A 292 9.94 -8.88 16.35
CA TRP A 292 11.20 -8.25 15.96
C TRP A 292 11.07 -6.73 15.78
N GLY A 293 10.03 -6.25 15.09
CA GLY A 293 9.74 -4.82 14.97
C GLY A 293 9.53 -4.15 16.33
N THR A 294 8.84 -4.81 17.26
CA THR A 294 8.64 -4.31 18.62
C THR A 294 9.97 -4.18 19.37
N ILE A 295 10.85 -5.17 19.25
CA ILE A 295 12.20 -5.12 19.83
C ILE A 295 12.99 -3.94 19.24
N ARG A 296 12.90 -3.69 17.92
CA ARG A 296 13.56 -2.53 17.30
C ARG A 296 13.09 -1.22 17.91
N VAL A 297 11.78 -1.00 18.01
CA VAL A 297 11.18 0.19 18.64
C VAL A 297 11.71 0.42 20.06
N ILE A 298 11.81 -0.65 20.85
CA ILE A 298 12.34 -0.56 22.23
C ILE A 298 13.84 -0.24 22.21
N SER A 299 14.62 -0.88 21.33
CA SER A 299 16.09 -0.76 21.28
C SER A 299 16.61 0.54 20.67
N THR A 300 15.86 1.18 19.77
CA THR A 300 16.33 2.39 19.05
C THR A 300 16.20 3.67 19.86
N GLY A 301 15.69 3.59 21.09
CA GLY A 301 15.72 4.70 22.03
C GLY A 301 14.71 5.81 21.74
N THR A 302 13.75 5.63 20.81
CA THR A 302 12.50 6.44 20.85
C THR A 302 11.77 6.27 22.18
N ALA A 303 11.99 5.13 22.84
CA ALA A 303 11.59 4.81 24.20
C ALA A 303 12.47 5.43 25.31
N GLY A 304 13.59 6.07 24.95
CA GLY A 304 14.59 6.57 25.90
C GLY A 304 14.18 7.85 26.63
N SER A 305 13.25 8.63 26.07
CA SER A 305 12.51 9.62 26.85
C SER A 305 11.17 9.02 27.23
N ALA A 306 10.96 8.78 28.53
CA ALA A 306 9.63 8.44 29.06
C ALA A 306 8.56 9.48 28.64
N ASP A 307 8.99 10.67 28.20
CA ASP A 307 8.19 11.81 27.79
C ASP A 307 7.89 11.87 26.28
N ALA A 308 8.27 10.88 25.48
CA ALA A 308 7.97 10.90 24.04
C ALA A 308 6.43 10.89 23.79
N PRO A 309 5.89 11.77 22.94
CA PRO A 309 4.47 11.81 22.63
C PRO A 309 3.95 10.48 22.09
N LEU A 310 2.70 10.12 22.43
CA LEU A 310 2.05 8.88 21.96
C LEU A 310 2.08 8.72 20.44
N THR A 311 2.01 9.83 19.70
CA THR A 311 2.06 9.82 18.23
C THR A 311 3.41 9.35 17.69
N VAL A 312 4.53 9.67 18.35
CA VAL A 312 5.88 9.18 18.01
C VAL A 312 6.00 7.69 18.29
N TRP A 313 5.43 7.21 19.39
CA TRP A 313 5.35 5.79 19.70
C TRP A 313 4.54 5.00 18.67
N LEU A 314 3.37 5.49 18.29
CA LEU A 314 2.52 4.87 17.28
C LEU A 314 3.22 4.84 15.90
N ALA A 315 3.87 5.94 15.51
CA ALA A 315 4.65 5.99 14.27
C ALA A 315 5.80 4.99 14.27
N SER A 316 6.54 4.89 15.38
CA SER A 316 7.64 3.92 15.53
C SER A 316 7.14 2.48 15.51
N ALA A 317 6.02 2.19 16.18
CA ALA A 317 5.43 0.86 16.27
C ALA A 317 4.59 0.45 15.05
N ARG A 318 4.56 1.26 13.98
CA ARG A 318 3.65 1.09 12.85
C ARG A 318 3.70 -0.32 12.27
N ASP A 319 4.88 -0.76 11.87
CA ASP A 319 5.07 -2.03 11.17
C ASP A 319 4.79 -3.23 12.09
N ALA A 320 5.19 -3.13 13.37
CA ALA A 320 4.92 -4.16 14.36
C ALA A 320 3.41 -4.37 14.57
N VAL A 321 2.65 -3.29 14.72
CA VAL A 321 1.18 -3.35 14.88
C VAL A 321 0.52 -3.93 13.63
N LEU A 322 0.92 -3.47 12.43
CA LEU A 322 0.33 -3.95 11.17
C LEU A 322 0.59 -5.44 10.95
N LEU A 323 1.83 -5.89 11.18
CA LEU A 323 2.23 -7.30 11.05
C LEU A 323 1.55 -8.18 12.11
N ALA A 324 1.46 -7.72 13.37
CA ALA A 324 0.76 -8.45 14.43
C ALA A 324 -0.72 -8.66 14.10
N CYS A 325 -1.40 -7.59 13.68
CA CYS A 325 -2.79 -7.65 13.25
C CYS A 325 -2.98 -8.60 12.05
N LEU A 326 -2.08 -8.55 11.05
CA LEU A 326 -2.16 -9.43 9.88
C LEU A 326 -1.93 -10.90 10.26
N GLY A 327 -0.91 -11.17 11.08
CA GLY A 327 -0.59 -12.52 11.56
C GLY A 327 -1.72 -13.12 12.37
N ALA A 328 -2.28 -12.34 13.31
CA ALA A 328 -3.44 -12.76 14.11
C ALA A 328 -4.67 -13.05 13.24
N LEU A 329 -4.98 -12.16 12.29
CA LEU A 329 -6.06 -12.35 11.32
C LEU A 329 -5.85 -13.60 10.48
N TRP A 330 -4.63 -13.83 10.00
CA TRP A 330 -4.30 -14.98 9.18
C TRP A 330 -4.48 -16.30 9.93
N LEU A 331 -3.98 -16.38 11.16
CA LEU A 331 -4.11 -17.57 12.01
C LEU A 331 -5.56 -17.81 12.43
N ALA A 332 -6.30 -16.75 12.80
CA ALA A 332 -7.70 -16.85 13.22
C ALA A 332 -8.66 -17.24 12.09
N THR A 333 -8.25 -17.08 10.83
CA THR A 333 -9.11 -17.31 9.66
C THR A 333 -8.60 -18.38 8.71
N ALA A 334 -7.61 -19.17 9.14
CA ALA A 334 -7.04 -20.29 8.40
C ALA A 334 -8.05 -21.45 8.24
N GLU A 335 -9.02 -21.27 7.34
CA GLU A 335 -9.93 -22.30 6.89
C GLU A 335 -9.51 -22.78 5.50
N THR A 336 -9.31 -24.10 5.36
CA THR A 336 -8.96 -24.69 4.05
C THR A 336 -10.15 -24.66 3.10
N SER A 337 -9.90 -24.56 1.79
CA SER A 337 -10.95 -24.61 0.77
C SER A 337 -11.82 -25.88 0.89
N HIS A 338 -11.20 -27.02 1.22
CA HIS A 338 -11.92 -28.28 1.45
C HIS A 338 -12.86 -28.23 2.65
N GLN A 339 -12.41 -27.75 3.81
CA GLN A 339 -13.26 -27.60 5.00
C GLN A 339 -14.44 -26.69 4.72
N ARG A 340 -14.21 -25.59 4.00
CA ARG A 340 -15.28 -24.67 3.62
C ARG A 340 -16.32 -25.33 2.72
N ILE A 341 -15.88 -26.00 1.65
CA ILE A 341 -16.79 -26.69 0.73
C ILE A 341 -17.56 -27.80 1.46
N ALA A 342 -16.88 -28.60 2.30
CA ALA A 342 -17.51 -29.65 3.10
C ALA A 342 -18.58 -29.07 4.04
N ARG A 343 -18.30 -27.94 4.72
CA ARG A 343 -19.28 -27.26 5.56
C ARG A 343 -20.51 -26.80 4.76
N LEU A 344 -20.29 -26.15 3.62
CA LEU A 344 -21.38 -25.66 2.76
C LEU A 344 -22.25 -26.81 2.21
N LEU A 345 -21.65 -27.95 1.88
CA LEU A 345 -22.38 -29.14 1.46
C LEU A 345 -23.18 -29.78 2.60
N ALA A 346 -22.64 -29.79 3.82
CA ALA A 346 -23.36 -30.23 5.00
C ALA A 346 -24.57 -29.32 5.30
N GLU A 347 -24.39 -27.99 5.20
CA GLU A 347 -25.49 -27.01 5.31
C GLU A 347 -26.57 -27.25 4.23
N HIS A 348 -26.16 -27.53 2.98
CA HIS A 348 -27.08 -27.85 1.89
C HIS A 348 -27.92 -29.11 2.17
N ALA A 349 -27.26 -30.18 2.66
CA ALA A 349 -27.93 -31.44 3.00
C ALA A 349 -28.99 -31.24 4.10
N GLY A 350 -28.67 -30.46 5.16
CA GLY A 350 -29.61 -30.12 6.22
C GLY A 350 -30.85 -29.38 5.71
N GLN A 351 -30.66 -28.40 4.81
CA GLN A 351 -31.78 -27.65 4.22
C GLN A 351 -32.72 -28.53 3.39
N ARG A 352 -32.20 -29.53 2.66
CA ARG A 352 -33.03 -30.50 1.92
C ARG A 352 -33.82 -31.41 2.85
N SER A 353 -33.23 -31.87 3.95
CA SER A 353 -33.92 -32.70 4.93
C SER A 353 -35.08 -31.97 5.61
N GLU A 354 -34.92 -30.69 5.96
CA GLU A 354 -35.99 -29.88 6.58
C GLU A 354 -37.15 -29.61 5.62
N SER A 355 -36.85 -29.33 4.34
CA SER A 355 -37.87 -29.03 3.32
C SER A 355 -38.62 -30.27 2.80
N GLY A 356 -37.97 -31.45 2.81
CA GLY A 356 -38.61 -32.70 2.41
C GLY A 356 -39.61 -33.27 3.42
N GLY A 357 -39.53 -32.85 4.69
CA GLY A 357 -40.37 -33.38 5.78
C GLY A 357 -41.81 -32.86 5.82
N THR A 358 -42.11 -31.73 5.16
CA THR A 358 -43.44 -31.10 5.19
C THR A 358 -44.42 -31.61 4.12
N GLY A 359 -43.99 -32.51 3.22
CA GLY A 359 -44.83 -33.02 2.12
C GLY A 359 -45.58 -34.34 2.39
N GLY A 360 -45.35 -34.98 3.54
CA GLY A 360 -45.93 -36.31 3.86
C GLY A 360 -47.20 -36.30 4.72
N GLY A 361 -47.77 -35.14 5.01
CA GLY A 361 -48.91 -34.99 5.92
C GLY A 361 -50.27 -35.03 5.23
N THR A 362 -50.98 -36.15 5.42
CA THR A 362 -52.44 -36.30 5.39
C THR A 362 -53.18 -36.02 4.08
N ALA A 363 -53.10 -36.97 3.15
CA ALA A 363 -54.31 -37.40 2.44
C ALA A 363 -55.09 -38.30 3.42
N THR A 364 -55.87 -37.69 4.32
CA THR A 364 -56.90 -38.42 5.06
C THR A 364 -58.00 -38.82 4.08
N SER A 365 -58.25 -40.13 4.09
CA SER A 365 -59.31 -40.92 3.46
C SER A 365 -60.66 -40.23 3.28
#